data_AF-A0A8B6CLB6-F1
#
_entry.id   AF-A0A8B6CLB6-F1
#
_cell.length_a   1.000
_cell.length_b   1.000
_cell.length_c   1.000
_cell.angle_alpha   90.00
_cell.angle_beta   90.00
_cell.angle_gamma   90.00
#
_symmetry.space_group_name_H-M   'P 1'
#
loop_
_entity.id
_entity.type
_entity.pdbx_description
1 polymer ?
#
loop_
_entity_poly.entity_id
_entity_poly.type
_entity_poly.pdbx_seq_one_letter_code
_entity_poly.pdbx_strand_id
1 'polypeptide(L)' 'MAASRAQPAFCRGPHTLTVPAELFQENRQRLCERLKGKVQSGAIVLLQGGESQTRYCSDHEPLFRQKSYFQWAFGVE' A
#
# COMPACT_ATOMS: atom_id res chain seq x y z
N MET A 1 18.43 0.15 -27.64
CA MET A 1 18.53 -0.66 -26.41
C MET A 1 17.52 -0.12 -25.42
N ALA A 2 16.38 -0.79 -25.24
CA ALA A 2 15.39 -0.36 -24.25
C ALA A 2 16.00 -0.51 -22.85
N ALA A 3 16.09 0.57 -22.08
CA ALA A 3 16.52 0.50 -20.70
C ALA A 3 15.61 -0.49 -19.95
N SER A 4 16.20 -1.53 -19.38
CA SER A 4 15.49 -2.44 -18.48
C SER A 4 14.90 -1.59 -17.37
N ARG A 5 13.57 -1.41 -17.36
CA ARG A 5 12.91 -0.73 -16.24
C ARG A 5 13.21 -1.56 -15.00
N ALA A 6 13.95 -1.00 -14.06
CA ALA A 6 14.11 -1.59 -12.74
C ALA A 6 12.70 -1.87 -12.18
N GLN A 7 12.51 -3.03 -11.54
CA GLN A 7 11.24 -3.34 -10.91
C GLN A 7 10.85 -2.20 -9.95
N PRO A 8 9.56 -1.79 -9.93
CA PRO A 8 9.12 -0.72 -9.06
C PRO A 8 9.39 -1.11 -7.60
N ALA A 9 10.11 -0.25 -6.89
CA ALA A 9 10.49 -0.50 -5.50
C ALA A 9 10.53 0.82 -4.73
N PHE A 10 10.25 0.72 -3.43
CA PHE A 10 10.41 1.81 -2.49
C PHE A 10 11.83 1.78 -1.91
N CYS A 11 12.51 2.93 -1.94
CA CYS A 11 13.79 3.14 -1.26
C CYS A 11 13.92 4.63 -0.88
N ARG A 12 14.81 4.94 0.07
CA ARG A 12 15.07 6.32 0.52
C ARG A 12 16.51 6.77 0.23
N GLY A 13 17.14 6.16 -0.76
CA GLY A 13 18.50 6.50 -1.21
C GLY A 13 19.53 5.40 -0.93
N PRO A 14 20.84 5.73 -1.07
CA PRO A 14 21.93 4.79 -0.90
C PRO A 14 21.90 4.09 0.46
N HIS A 15 22.23 2.80 0.48
CA HIS A 15 22.28 1.96 1.69
C HIS A 15 20.95 1.81 2.46
N THR A 16 19.82 2.27 1.89
CA THR A 16 18.48 1.98 2.44
C THR A 16 17.95 0.66 1.89
N LEU A 17 17.05 0.01 2.62
CA LEU A 17 16.41 -1.21 2.15
C LEU A 17 15.52 -0.92 0.93
N THR A 18 15.80 -1.60 -0.17
CA THR A 18 14.91 -1.61 -1.34
C THR A 18 13.75 -2.57 -1.08
N VAL A 19 12.54 -2.03 -0.99
CA VAL A 19 11.31 -2.80 -0.78
C VAL A 19 10.60 -2.98 -2.12
N PRO A 20 10.55 -4.20 -2.69
CA PRO A 20 9.91 -4.45 -3.99
C PRO A 20 8.39 -4.26 -3.93
N ALA A 21 7.80 -3.67 -4.96
CA ALA A 21 6.34 -3.49 -5.04
C ALA A 21 5.58 -4.84 -5.12
N GLU A 22 6.27 -5.89 -5.57
CA GLU A 22 5.80 -7.27 -5.61
C GLU A 22 5.31 -7.76 -4.23
N LEU A 23 5.88 -7.23 -3.14
CA LEU A 23 5.43 -7.52 -1.77
C LEU A 23 3.93 -7.26 -1.59
N PHE A 24 3.46 -6.11 -2.08
CA PHE A 24 2.06 -5.70 -1.92
C PHE A 24 1.15 -6.47 -2.89
N GLN A 25 1.64 -6.83 -4.07
CA GLN A 25 0.93 -7.72 -4.99
C GLN A 25 0.67 -9.09 -4.35
N GLU A 26 1.71 -9.69 -3.75
CA GLU A 26 1.59 -10.99 -3.10
C GLU A 26 0.60 -10.95 -1.93
N ASN A 27 0.61 -9.87 -1.14
CA ASN A 27 -0.37 -9.68 -0.06
C ASN A 27 -1.82 -9.67 -0.58
N ARG A 28 -2.10 -8.96 -1.68
CA ARG A 28 -3.44 -8.95 -2.29
C ARG A 28 -3.84 -10.33 -2.83
N GLN A 29 -2.91 -11.06 -3.44
CA GLN A 29 -3.16 -12.44 -3.90
C GLN A 29 -3.54 -13.35 -2.72
N ARG A 30 -2.73 -13.34 -1.64
CA ARG A 30 -2.99 -14.09 -0.41
C ARG A 30 -4.34 -13.73 0.23
N LEU A 31 -4.73 -12.45 0.19
CA LEU A 31 -6.04 -12.01 0.68
C LEU A 31 -7.17 -12.59 -0.16
N CYS A 32 -7.11 -12.45 -1.48
CA CYS A 32 -8.12 -12.99 -2.39
C CYS A 32 -8.26 -14.50 -2.24
N GLU A 33 -7.15 -15.23 -2.15
CA GLU A 33 -7.15 -16.68 -1.90
C GLU A 33 -7.84 -17.06 -0.59
N ARG A 34 -7.57 -16.34 0.50
CA ARG A 34 -8.23 -16.59 1.80
C ARG A 34 -9.72 -16.30 1.81
N LEU A 35 -10.19 -15.45 0.90
CA LEU A 35 -11.61 -15.08 0.75
C LEU A 35 -12.37 -15.98 -0.23
N LYS A 36 -11.68 -16.72 -1.11
CA LYS A 36 -12.32 -17.68 -2.03
C LYS A 36 -13.22 -18.64 -1.24
N GLY A 37 -14.47 -18.80 -1.69
CA GLY A 37 -15.47 -19.65 -1.05
C GLY A 37 -16.11 -19.08 0.22
N LYS A 38 -15.65 -17.93 0.73
CA LYS A 38 -16.26 -17.22 1.88
C LYS A 38 -17.07 -16.00 1.47
N VAL A 39 -17.00 -15.62 0.20
CA VAL A 39 -17.68 -14.45 -0.37
C VAL A 39 -18.42 -14.85 -1.65
N GLN A 40 -19.42 -14.06 -2.02
CA GLN A 40 -20.14 -14.22 -3.29
C GLN A 40 -19.21 -14.04 -4.49
N SER A 41 -19.50 -14.75 -5.59
CA SER A 41 -18.76 -14.58 -6.84
C SER A 41 -18.83 -13.12 -7.30
N GLY A 42 -17.70 -12.56 -7.74
CA GLY A 42 -17.60 -11.15 -8.13
C GLY A 42 -17.55 -10.16 -6.96
N ALA A 43 -17.42 -10.60 -5.71
CA ALA A 43 -17.19 -9.70 -4.58
C ALA A 43 -15.88 -8.90 -4.73
N ILE A 44 -15.91 -7.65 -4.27
CA ILE A 44 -14.77 -6.72 -4.33
C ILE A 44 -14.41 -6.29 -2.91
N VAL A 45 -13.12 -6.30 -2.59
CA VAL A 45 -12.61 -5.74 -1.34
C VAL A 45 -12.37 -4.24 -1.54
N LEU A 46 -13.08 -3.41 -0.78
CA LEU A 46 -12.90 -1.96 -0.78
C LEU A 46 -12.17 -1.54 0.52
N LEU A 47 -11.03 -0.86 0.37
CA LEU A 47 -10.27 -0.30 1.49
C LEU A 47 -10.17 1.22 1.30
N GLN A 48 -10.53 1.99 2.33
CA GLN A 48 -10.28 3.42 2.40
C GLN A 48 -8.88 3.67 2.96
N GLY A 49 -8.12 4.54 2.29
CA GLY A 49 -6.83 5.03 2.76
C GLY A 49 -6.97 5.92 3.99
N GLY A 50 -5.84 6.30 4.56
CA GLY A 50 -5.77 7.37 5.55
C GLY A 50 -6.00 8.74 4.91
N GLU A 51 -6.45 9.68 5.72
CA GLU A 51 -6.63 11.09 5.36
C GLU A 51 -5.71 11.93 6.25
N SER A 52 -5.16 13.01 5.71
CA SER A 52 -4.45 14.01 6.51
C SER A 52 -5.40 14.64 7.52
N GLN A 53 -4.90 14.89 8.72
CA GLN A 53 -5.66 15.55 9.78
C GLN A 53 -4.93 16.82 10.19
N THR A 54 -5.70 17.80 10.67
CA THR A 54 -5.12 18.99 11.27
C THR A 54 -5.04 18.84 12.78
N ARG A 55 -4.10 19.57 13.40
CA ARG A 55 -3.95 19.60 14.86
C ARG A 55 -5.04 20.48 15.45
N TYR A 56 -6.07 19.87 16.03
CA TYR A 56 -7.22 20.56 16.63
C TYR A 56 -7.88 21.50 15.60
N CYS A 57 -8.06 22.77 15.97
CA CYS A 57 -8.61 23.82 15.11
C CYS A 57 -7.55 24.64 14.37
N SER A 58 -6.26 24.27 14.46
CA SER A 58 -5.21 24.90 13.66
C SER A 58 -5.16 24.33 12.24
N ASP A 59 -4.45 25.00 11.34
CA ASP A 59 -4.11 24.55 10.00
C ASP A 59 -2.85 23.65 9.96
N HIS A 60 -2.24 23.36 11.11
CA HIS A 60 -1.05 22.53 11.19
C HIS A 60 -1.39 21.05 10.91
N GLU A 61 -0.85 20.48 9.83
CA GLU A 61 -0.94 19.04 9.51
C GLU A 61 0.26 18.27 10.10
N PRO A 62 0.05 17.29 11.00
CA PRO A 62 1.09 16.34 11.36
C PRO A 62 1.52 15.50 10.15
N LEU A 63 2.72 14.94 10.21
CA LEU A 63 3.22 14.06 9.16
C LEU A 63 2.25 12.90 8.92
N PHE A 64 1.79 12.77 7.67
CA PHE A 64 0.90 11.69 7.28
C PHE A 64 1.59 10.33 7.40
N ARG A 65 0.85 9.35 7.91
CA ARG A 65 1.26 7.95 7.95
C ARG A 65 0.07 7.07 7.60
N GLN A 66 0.22 6.29 6.54
CA GLN A 66 -0.84 5.47 5.98
C GLN A 66 -1.44 4.49 7.00
N LYS A 67 -2.75 4.21 6.86
CA LYS A 67 -3.46 3.18 7.65
C LYS A 67 -2.86 1.80 7.39
N SER A 68 -2.59 1.04 8.44
CA SER A 68 -1.86 -0.24 8.37
C SER A 68 -2.43 -1.25 7.36
N TYR A 69 -3.76 -1.43 7.27
CA TYR A 69 -4.35 -2.37 6.30
C TYR A 69 -4.19 -1.90 4.84
N PHE A 70 -4.31 -0.60 4.60
CA PHE A 70 -4.11 -0.02 3.26
C PHE A 70 -2.64 -0.10 2.86
N GLN A 71 -1.73 0.22 3.80
CA GLN A 71 -0.29 0.06 3.61
C GLN A 71 0.09 -1.40 3.32
N TRP A 72 -0.47 -2.35 4.06
CA TRP A 72 -0.20 -3.78 3.85
C TRP A 72 -0.64 -4.27 2.47
N ALA A 73 -1.78 -3.78 1.97
CA ALA A 73 -2.32 -4.19 0.67
C ALA A 73 -1.69 -3.47 -0.51
N PHE A 74 -1.24 -2.21 -0.35
CA PHE A 74 -0.88 -1.35 -1.48
C PHE A 74 0.47 -0.63 -1.36
N GLY A 75 1.02 -0.43 -0.16
CA GLY A 75 2.30 0.25 0.02
C GLY A 75 2.32 1.73 -0.34
N VAL A 76 1.16 2.39 -0.35
CA VAL A 76 1.00 3.78 -0.78
C VAL A 76 1.24 4.74 0.39
N GLU A 77 2.20 5.64 0.23
CA GLU A 77 2.50 6.75 1.15
C GLU A 77 1.98 8.08 0.61
#